data_AF-A0A1L8D4A1-F1
#
_entry.id   AF-A0A1L8D4A1-F1
#
_cell.length_a   1.000
_cell.length_b   1.000
_cell.length_c   1.000
_cell.angle_alpha   90.00
_cell.angle_beta   90.00
_cell.angle_gamma   90.00
#
_symmetry.space_group_name_H-M   'P 1'
#
loop_
_entity.id
_entity.type
_entity.pdbx_description
1 polymer ?
#
loop_
_entity_poly.entity_id
_entity_poly.type
_entity_poly.pdbx_seq_one_letter_code
_entity_poly.pdbx_strand_id
1 'polypeptide(L)' 'MMIFGLLFLALIIYIAFQLLAKNNGITKLSITKSPEDLLKERYAKGEISKEKYEEMLHDLRK' A
#
# COMPACT_ATOMS: atom_id res chain seq x y z
N MET A 1 -18.55 13.27 -37.05
CA MET A 1 -17.33 14.01 -36.65
C MET A 1 -17.27 14.39 -35.16
N MET A 2 -18.38 14.47 -34.43
CA MET A 2 -18.37 14.79 -32.98
C MET A 2 -18.41 13.55 -32.06
N ILE A 3 -18.84 12.40 -32.59
CA ILE A 3 -18.94 11.12 -31.85
C ILE A 3 -17.58 10.51 -31.47
N PHE A 4 -16.55 10.72 -32.30
CA PHE A 4 -15.21 10.15 -32.07
C PHE A 4 -14.52 10.81 -30.86
N GLY A 5 -14.73 12.12 -30.66
CA GLY A 5 -14.21 12.83 -29.49
C GLY A 5 -14.86 12.36 -28.18
N LEU A 6 -16.16 12.08 -28.20
CA LEU A 6 -16.88 11.59 -27.02
C LEU A 6 -16.47 10.14 -26.66
N LEU A 7 -16.29 9.29 -27.67
CA LEU A 7 -15.77 7.93 -27.48
C LEU A 7 -14.34 7.94 -26.91
N PHE A 8 -13.49 8.84 -27.41
CA PHE A 8 -12.12 8.98 -26.92
C PHE A 8 -12.07 9.46 -25.46
N LEU A 9 -12.93 10.43 -25.10
CA LEU A 9 -13.05 10.91 -23.73
C LEU A 9 -13.55 9.81 -22.77
N ALA A 10 -14.55 9.02 -23.19
CA ALA A 10 -15.04 7.90 -22.41
C ALA A 10 -13.97 6.83 -22.17
N LEU A 11 -13.12 6.56 -23.18
CA LEU A 11 -12.01 5.62 -23.06
C LEU A 11 -10.95 6.10 -22.05
N ILE A 12 -10.60 7.39 -22.05
CA ILE A 12 -9.66 7.97 -21.09
C ILE A 12 -10.21 7.84 -19.66
N ILE A 13 -11.48 8.18 -19.45
CA ILE A 13 -12.14 8.05 -18.14
C ILE A 13 -12.14 6.60 -17.68
N TYR A 14 -12.47 5.66 -18.57
CA TYR A 14 -12.45 4.23 -18.27
C TYR A 14 -11.07 3.74 -17.81
N ILE A 15 -10.00 4.12 -18.52
CA ILE A 15 -8.62 3.76 -18.17
C ILE A 15 -8.22 4.39 -16.82
N ALA A 16 -8.58 5.65 -16.57
CA ALA A 16 -8.32 6.32 -15.30
C ALA A 16 -9.01 5.59 -14.13
N PHE A 17 -10.31 5.27 -14.26
CA PHE A 17 -11.03 4.50 -13.24
C PHE A 17 -10.43 3.11 -13.02
N GLN A 18 -9.99 2.43 -14.09
CA GLN A 18 -9.35 1.12 -13.98
C GLN A 18 -7.99 1.19 -13.26
N LEU A 19 -7.22 2.27 -13.45
CA LEU A 19 -5.97 2.51 -12.74
C LEU A 19 -6.21 2.83 -11.27
N LEU A 20 -7.17 3.70 -10.94
CA LEU A 20 -7.53 4.01 -9.55
C LEU A 20 -8.11 2.77 -8.83
N ALA A 21 -8.98 2.00 -9.48
CA ALA A 21 -9.54 0.77 -8.92
C ALA A 21 -8.46 -0.29 -8.67
N LYS A 22 -7.45 -0.39 -9.55
CA LYS A 22 -6.32 -1.31 -9.35
C LYS A 22 -5.36 -0.81 -8.26
N ASN A 23 -5.26 0.50 -8.04
CA ASN A 23 -4.42 1.08 -6.99
C ASN A 23 -5.01 0.94 -5.57
N ASN A 24 -6.32 0.77 -5.45
CA ASN A 24 -6.96 0.34 -4.19
C ASN A 24 -6.75 -1.15 -3.87
N GLY A 25 -6.11 -1.90 -4.80
CA GLY A 25 -5.71 -3.29 -4.62
C GLY A 25 -4.25 -3.50 -4.18
N ILE A 26 -3.47 -2.43 -3.94
CA ILE A 26 -2.05 -2.53 -3.50
C ILE A 26 -1.93 -2.56 -1.97
N THR A 27 -2.91 -3.14 -1.26
CA THR A 27 -2.73 -3.45 0.18
C THR A 27 -3.32 -4.80 0.56
N LYS A 28 -3.37 -5.73 -0.38
CA LYS A 28 -3.63 -7.14 -0.08
C LYS A 28 -2.71 -8.09 -0.85
N LEU A 29 -1.49 -7.65 -1.13
CA LEU A 29 -0.43 -8.64 -1.27
C LEU A 29 -0.21 -9.18 0.14
N SER A 30 -0.72 -10.38 0.37
CA SER A 30 -0.36 -11.26 1.47
C SER A 30 1.13 -11.62 1.38
N ILE A 31 2.00 -10.61 1.34
CA ILE A 31 3.35 -10.75 1.83
C ILE A 31 3.12 -11.07 3.30
N THR A 32 3.49 -12.28 3.69
CA THR A 32 3.75 -12.66 5.07
C THR A 32 4.51 -11.50 5.71
N LYS A 33 3.81 -10.56 6.37
CA LYS A 33 4.45 -9.39 6.95
C LYS A 33 5.51 -9.95 7.87
N SER A 34 6.77 -9.62 7.58
CA SER A 34 7.86 -10.06 8.43
C SER A 34 7.53 -9.59 9.85
N PRO A 35 7.90 -10.34 10.89
CA PRO A 35 7.84 -9.83 12.26
C PRO A 35 8.40 -8.40 12.38
N GLU A 36 9.40 -8.05 11.56
CA GLU A 36 9.96 -6.69 11.45
C GLU A 36 8.98 -5.64 10.90
N ASP A 37 8.17 -5.98 9.89
CA ASP A 37 7.16 -5.08 9.30
C ASP A 37 6.05 -4.78 10.30
N LEU A 38 5.62 -5.79 11.06
CA LEU A 38 4.64 -5.64 12.13
C LEU A 38 5.19 -4.74 13.25
N LEU A 39 6.47 -4.92 13.60
CA LEU A 39 7.15 -4.11 14.61
C LEU A 39 7.23 -2.63 14.19
N LYS A 40 7.59 -2.39 12.93
CA LYS A 40 7.68 -1.04 12.34
C LYS A 40 6.32 -0.34 12.32
N GLU A 41 5.26 -1.08 12.03
CA GLU A 41 3.90 -0.53 12.05
C GLU A 41 3.48 -0.07 13.46
N ARG A 42 3.77 -0.88 14.48
CA ARG A 42 3.46 -0.54 15.89
C ARG A 42 4.25 0.65 16.39
N TYR A 43 5.52 0.76 16.01
CA TYR A 43 6.34 1.94 16.33
C TYR A 43 5.80 3.20 15.65
N ALA A 44 5.42 3.11 14.36
CA ALA A 44 4.82 4.24 13.65
C ALA A 44 3.48 4.69 14.23
N LYS A 45 2.70 3.74 14.77
CA LYS A 45 1.46 4.03 15.51
C LYS A 45 1.70 4.60 16.91
N GLY A 46 2.93 4.59 17.41
CA GLY A 46 3.28 5.03 18.76
C GLY A 46 2.91 4.03 19.86
N GLU A 47 2.59 2.79 19.50
CA GLU A 47 2.21 1.73 20.46
C GLU A 47 3.41 1.18 21.24
N ILE A 48 4.64 1.40 20.74
CA ILE A 48 5.89 1.00 21.37
C ILE A 48 6.90 2.15 21.33
N SER A 49 7.73 2.25 22.37
CA SER A 49 8.83 3.22 22.41
C SER A 49 9.98 2.81 21.47
N LYS A 50 10.86 3.77 21.17
CA LYS A 50 12.04 3.52 20.32
C LYS A 50 12.94 2.43 20.88
N GLU A 51 13.20 2.45 22.19
CA GLU A 51 14.05 1.45 22.85
C GLU A 51 13.47 0.03 22.69
N LYS A 52 12.16 -0.09 22.89
CA LYS A 52 11.45 -1.37 22.78
C LYS A 52 11.40 -1.88 21.33
N TYR A 53 11.30 -0.97 20.35
CA TYR A 53 11.44 -1.29 18.93
C TYR A 53 12.84 -1.81 18.60
N GLU A 54 13.90 -1.14 19.06
CA GLU A 54 15.29 -1.53 18.76
C GLU A 54 15.66 -2.88 19.39
N GLU A 55 15.21 -3.16 20.62
CA GLU A 55 15.41 -4.45 21.30
C GLU A 55 14.77 -5.61 20.51
N MET A 56 13.48 -5.48 20.17
CA MET A 56 12.77 -6.51 19.42
C MET A 56 13.30 -6.67 17.98
N LEU A 57 13.74 -5.58 17.34
CA LEU A 57 14.34 -5.66 16.00
C LEU A 57 15.68 -6.42 16.03
N HIS A 58 16.45 -6.26 17.10
CA HIS A 58 17.71 -6.99 17.28
C HIS A 58 17.46 -8.48 17.55
N ASP A 59 16.46 -8.81 18.35
CA ASP A 59 16.07 -10.21 18.64
C ASP A 59 15.61 -10.95 17.38
N LEU A 60 14.83 -10.28 16.52
CA LEU A 60 14.33 -10.84 15.25
C LEU A 60 15.42 -11.10 14.20
N ARG A 61 16.60 -10.49 14.34
CA ARG A 61 17.73 -10.64 13.40
C ARG A 61 18.79 -11.64 13.87
N LYS A 62 18.58 -12.24 15.04
CA LYS A 62 19.49 -13.18 15.68
C LYS A 62 19.20 -14.61 15.24
#